data_AF-A0A0M2NBZ6-F1
#
_entry.id   AF-A0A0M2NBZ6-F1
#
_cell.length_a   1.000
_cell.length_b   1.000
_cell.length_c   1.000
_cell.angle_alpha   90.00
_cell.angle_beta   90.00
_cell.angle_gamma   90.00
#
_symmetry.space_group_name_H-M   'P 1'
#
loop_
_entity.id
_entity.type
_entity.pdbx_description
1 polymer ?
#
loop_
_entity_poly.entity_id
_entity_poly.type
_entity_poly.pdbx_seq_one_letter_code
_entity_poly.pdbx_strand_id
1 'polypeptide(L)'
;MNVNGYAMKGVKTFNTPDGGGYNASIYYEGKRICEVHEAGMGAPPYVEWFISKNFDQCCATRDFHDPVLNEWFISDLYEFCEDERQFKKDIKKYPDACYVKVEDKSSLPKGYTFFQGKNYSDEALKKEIYKEIPKEQVESIRIYRTLNDFKIEYPDFVMLSERVTKFYEDCLSEAGIANCIKKVELSAIHESLLDPELRKGLLENIRENIELLSKTKNFRLIMNGEEAVRLFVQYERNLERVFRQHESNEQVQDGLAVQLDEPSQANDEKEL
;
A
#
# COMPACT_ATOMS: atom_id res chain seq x y z
N MET A 1 -9.02 -9.81 -4.18
CA MET A 1 -8.05 -8.96 -3.47
C MET A 1 -7.43 -7.97 -4.42
N ASN A 2 -7.44 -6.69 -4.03
CA ASN A 2 -6.74 -5.62 -4.74
C ASN A 2 -6.31 -4.53 -3.74
N VAL A 3 -5.02 -4.16 -3.75
CA VAL A 3 -4.47 -3.07 -2.94
C VAL A 3 -3.85 -2.06 -3.89
N ASN A 4 -4.55 -0.96 -4.20
CA ASN A 4 -4.17 0.04 -5.22
C ASN A 4 -3.71 -0.53 -6.57
N GLY A 5 -4.39 -1.57 -7.06
CA GLY A 5 -4.05 -2.27 -8.30
C GLY A 5 -3.17 -3.51 -8.11
N TYR A 6 -2.55 -3.69 -6.94
CA TYR A 6 -1.70 -4.84 -6.64
C TYR A 6 -2.48 -6.04 -6.11
N ALA A 7 -2.02 -7.24 -6.48
CA ALA A 7 -2.54 -8.50 -5.97
C ALA A 7 -1.42 -9.53 -5.84
N MET A 8 -1.37 -10.24 -4.72
CA MET A 8 -0.51 -11.41 -4.53
C MET A 8 -1.27 -12.69 -4.90
N LYS A 9 -0.60 -13.61 -5.60
CA LYS A 9 -1.17 -14.90 -6.02
C LYS A 9 -0.11 -16.00 -5.95
N GLY A 10 -0.57 -17.26 -5.93
CA GLY A 10 0.33 -18.41 -5.96
C GLY A 10 1.14 -18.62 -4.68
N VAL A 11 0.64 -18.11 -3.54
CA VAL A 11 1.31 -18.19 -2.24
C VAL A 11 1.52 -19.64 -1.82
N LYS A 12 2.78 -20.03 -1.63
CA LYS A 12 3.23 -21.33 -1.11
C LYS A 12 4.06 -21.11 0.15
N THR A 13 3.51 -21.49 1.29
CA THR A 13 4.17 -21.39 2.59
C THR A 13 5.01 -22.62 2.88
N PHE A 14 6.12 -22.46 3.59
CA PHE A 14 6.99 -23.54 4.05
C PHE A 14 7.51 -23.23 5.45
N ASN A 15 7.90 -24.27 6.20
CA ASN A 15 8.43 -24.12 7.54
C ASN A 15 9.96 -24.11 7.50
N THR A 16 10.57 -23.22 8.26
CA THR A 16 12.00 -23.15 8.53
C THR A 16 12.25 -23.25 10.04
N PRO A 17 13.49 -23.54 10.48
CA PRO A 17 13.83 -23.60 11.91
C PRO A 17 13.58 -22.27 12.65
N ASP A 18 13.70 -21.14 11.96
CA ASP A 18 13.59 -19.78 12.52
C ASP A 18 12.22 -19.14 12.30
N GLY A 19 11.30 -19.82 11.61
CA GLY A 19 9.98 -19.27 11.27
C GLY A 19 9.24 -20.00 10.16
N GLY A 20 8.19 -19.38 9.63
CA GLY A 20 7.55 -19.80 8.39
C GLY A 20 7.93 -18.83 7.27
N GLY A 21 8.24 -19.33 6.09
CA GLY A 21 8.50 -18.53 4.89
C GLY A 21 7.45 -18.75 3.80
N TYR A 22 7.51 -17.95 2.74
CA TYR A 22 6.62 -18.10 1.60
C TYR A 22 7.25 -17.70 0.26
N ASN A 23 6.78 -18.37 -0.80
CA ASN A 23 6.98 -17.94 -2.18
C ASN A 23 5.66 -17.45 -2.75
N ALA A 24 5.66 -16.33 -3.46
CA ALA A 24 4.47 -15.77 -4.07
C ALA A 24 4.78 -15.04 -5.39
N SER A 25 3.74 -14.61 -6.07
CA SER A 25 3.85 -13.74 -7.25
C SER A 25 3.00 -12.52 -7.07
N ILE A 26 3.54 -11.35 -7.37
CA ILE A 26 2.80 -10.09 -7.34
C ILE A 26 2.37 -9.73 -8.75
N TYR A 27 1.13 -9.26 -8.83
CA TYR A 27 0.48 -8.77 -10.02
C TYR A 27 0.11 -7.31 -9.83
N TYR A 28 0.20 -6.52 -10.88
CA TYR A 28 -0.34 -5.18 -10.96
C TYR A 28 -1.32 -5.10 -12.12
N GLU A 29 -2.55 -4.66 -11.85
CA GLU A 29 -3.64 -4.55 -12.83
C GLU A 29 -3.83 -5.84 -13.68
N GLY A 30 -3.65 -7.00 -13.02
CA GLY A 30 -3.81 -8.31 -13.64
C GLY A 30 -2.59 -8.87 -14.36
N LYS A 31 -1.50 -8.09 -14.50
CA LYS A 31 -0.22 -8.56 -15.09
C LYS A 31 0.76 -8.96 -14.01
N ARG A 32 1.45 -10.09 -14.17
CA ARG A 32 2.50 -10.54 -13.25
C ARG A 32 3.71 -9.62 -13.39
N ILE A 33 4.24 -9.10 -12.29
CA ILE A 33 5.35 -8.13 -12.30
C ILE A 33 6.60 -8.61 -11.56
N CYS A 34 6.46 -9.47 -10.55
CA CYS A 34 7.59 -10.09 -9.87
C CYS A 34 7.21 -11.36 -9.12
N GLU A 35 8.22 -12.12 -8.73
CA GLU A 35 8.17 -13.18 -7.73
C GLU A 35 8.72 -12.65 -6.41
N VAL A 36 8.18 -13.15 -5.30
CA VAL A 36 8.59 -12.77 -3.95
C VAL A 36 8.95 -14.03 -3.18
N HIS A 37 10.06 -13.96 -2.47
CA HIS A 37 10.64 -15.03 -1.67
C HIS A 37 10.94 -14.48 -0.27
N GLU A 38 10.16 -14.90 0.72
CA GLU A 38 10.49 -14.66 2.12
C GLU A 38 10.98 -16.00 2.71
N ALA A 39 12.15 -15.98 3.33
CA ALA A 39 12.89 -17.19 3.73
C ALA A 39 12.58 -17.68 5.16
N GLY A 40 11.71 -17.01 5.90
CA GLY A 40 11.31 -17.32 7.27
C GLY A 40 12.41 -17.04 8.29
N MET A 41 13.35 -16.14 7.97
CA MET A 41 14.55 -15.86 8.79
C MET A 41 14.54 -14.44 9.37
N GLY A 42 13.40 -13.75 9.32
CA GLY A 42 13.27 -12.36 9.78
C GLY A 42 13.97 -11.33 8.88
N ALA A 43 14.45 -11.76 7.71
CA ALA A 43 14.99 -10.88 6.69
C ALA A 43 13.86 -10.34 5.79
N PRO A 44 14.06 -9.17 5.15
CA PRO A 44 13.10 -8.64 4.18
C PRO A 44 12.82 -9.64 3.05
N PRO A 45 11.58 -9.71 2.52
CA PRO A 45 11.28 -10.52 1.34
C PRO A 45 12.16 -10.12 0.16
N TYR A 46 12.77 -11.11 -0.48
CA TYR A 46 13.51 -10.95 -1.73
C TYR A 46 12.53 -10.87 -2.90
N VAL A 47 12.78 -9.95 -3.83
CA VAL A 47 11.93 -9.73 -5.00
C VAL A 47 12.70 -10.03 -6.28
N GLU A 48 12.21 -10.98 -7.07
CA GLU A 48 12.72 -11.30 -8.39
C GLU A 48 11.81 -10.70 -9.46
N TRP A 49 12.30 -9.70 -10.18
CA TRP A 49 11.52 -8.98 -11.17
C TRP A 49 11.24 -9.84 -12.40
N PHE A 50 9.99 -9.83 -12.86
CA PHE A 50 9.60 -10.66 -13.99
C PHE A 50 10.18 -10.09 -15.29
N ILE A 51 11.09 -10.85 -15.89
CA ILE A 51 11.65 -10.56 -17.20
C ILE A 51 10.61 -10.91 -18.27
N SER A 52 9.76 -9.94 -18.62
CA SER A 52 9.12 -9.98 -19.93
C SER A 52 10.21 -9.99 -21.02
N LYS A 53 9.89 -10.48 -22.22
CA LYS A 53 10.83 -10.93 -23.29
C LYS A 53 11.96 -9.95 -23.70
N ASN A 54 12.02 -8.72 -23.17
CA ASN A 54 13.11 -7.76 -23.32
C ASN A 54 13.57 -7.20 -21.96
N PHE A 55 14.90 -7.08 -21.78
CA PHE A 55 15.56 -6.50 -20.60
C PHE A 55 15.06 -5.08 -20.27
N ASP A 56 14.83 -4.25 -21.28
CA ASP A 56 14.36 -2.86 -21.07
C ASP A 56 12.99 -2.81 -20.38
N GLN A 57 12.10 -3.75 -20.72
CA GLN A 57 10.78 -3.86 -20.09
C GLN A 57 10.89 -4.35 -18.65
N CYS A 58 11.88 -5.21 -18.35
CA CYS A 58 12.16 -5.63 -16.98
C CYS A 58 12.67 -4.47 -16.13
N CYS A 59 13.62 -3.68 -16.66
CA CYS A 59 14.12 -2.48 -15.97
C CYS A 59 13.00 -1.47 -15.75
N ALA A 60 12.18 -1.17 -16.76
CA ALA A 60 11.05 -0.25 -16.61
C ALA A 60 10.01 -0.74 -15.58
N THR A 61 9.73 -2.05 -15.56
CA THR A 61 8.82 -2.66 -14.57
C THR A 61 9.39 -2.55 -13.15
N ARG A 62 10.67 -2.89 -12.97
CA ARG A 62 11.37 -2.72 -11.69
C ARG A 62 11.38 -1.26 -11.27
N ASP A 63 11.86 -0.36 -12.11
CA ASP A 63 12.03 1.06 -11.75
C ASP A 63 10.68 1.74 -11.45
N PHE A 64 9.56 1.20 -11.98
CA PHE A 64 8.21 1.64 -11.64
C PHE A 64 7.67 1.02 -10.34
N HIS A 65 7.96 -0.24 -10.04
CA HIS A 65 7.32 -0.98 -8.95
C HIS A 65 8.22 -1.26 -7.74
N ASP A 66 9.54 -1.27 -7.88
CA ASP A 66 10.53 -1.51 -6.82
C ASP A 66 10.44 -0.46 -5.71
N PRO A 67 10.27 0.83 -6.03
CA PRO A 67 9.96 1.80 -5.00
C PRO A 67 8.67 1.47 -4.27
N VAL A 68 7.71 0.75 -4.88
CA VAL A 68 6.39 0.35 -4.34
C VAL A 68 6.44 -0.88 -3.43
N LEU A 69 7.06 -1.93 -3.94
CA LEU A 69 7.11 -3.26 -3.35
C LEU A 69 8.25 -3.37 -2.34
N ASN A 70 8.22 -2.51 -1.32
CA ASN A 70 9.10 -2.65 -0.17
C ASN A 70 8.59 -3.77 0.76
N GLU A 71 9.45 -4.15 1.72
CA GLU A 71 9.18 -5.23 2.67
C GLU A 71 7.83 -5.10 3.41
N TRP A 72 7.45 -3.88 3.77
CA TRP A 72 6.24 -3.58 4.53
C TRP A 72 4.99 -3.75 3.67
N PHE A 73 5.01 -3.18 2.46
CA PHE A 73 3.89 -3.31 1.53
C PHE A 73 3.71 -4.76 1.07
N ILE A 74 4.81 -5.48 0.84
CA ILE A 74 4.77 -6.91 0.51
C ILE A 74 4.17 -7.71 1.67
N SER A 75 4.55 -7.40 2.91
CA SER A 75 4.01 -8.05 4.11
C SER A 75 2.52 -7.77 4.29
N ASP A 76 2.09 -6.51 4.15
CA ASP A 76 0.67 -6.13 4.19
C ASP A 76 -0.12 -6.85 3.08
N LEU A 77 0.43 -6.93 1.86
CA LEU A 77 -0.18 -7.61 0.73
C LEU A 77 -0.29 -9.12 0.96
N TYR A 78 0.71 -9.72 1.61
CA TYR A 78 0.70 -11.13 2.02
C TYR A 78 -0.35 -11.40 3.09
N GLU A 79 -0.38 -10.60 4.17
CA GLU A 79 -1.38 -10.75 5.23
C GLU A 79 -2.81 -10.61 4.69
N PHE A 80 -3.02 -9.62 3.83
CA PHE A 80 -4.32 -9.41 3.19
C PHE A 80 -4.70 -10.57 2.27
N CYS A 81 -3.73 -11.20 1.61
CA CYS A 81 -3.94 -12.40 0.80
C CYS A 81 -4.33 -13.60 1.66
N GLU A 82 -3.70 -13.76 2.82
CA GLU A 82 -4.01 -14.83 3.77
C GLU A 82 -5.39 -14.65 4.39
N ASP A 83 -5.76 -13.43 4.77
CA ASP A 83 -7.09 -13.07 5.25
C ASP A 83 -8.16 -13.38 4.18
N GLU A 84 -7.93 -12.99 2.91
CA GLU A 84 -8.86 -13.31 1.81
C GLU A 84 -8.98 -14.82 1.59
N ARG A 85 -7.85 -15.55 1.66
CA ARG A 85 -7.81 -17.00 1.51
C ARG A 85 -8.59 -17.70 2.61
N GLN A 86 -8.46 -17.25 3.85
CA GLN A 86 -9.21 -17.78 4.98
C GLN A 86 -10.70 -17.49 4.81
N PHE A 87 -11.07 -16.26 4.49
CA PHE A 87 -12.46 -15.89 4.23
C PHE A 87 -13.09 -16.72 3.11
N LYS A 88 -12.39 -16.95 1.99
CA LYS A 88 -12.84 -17.83 0.89
C LYS A 88 -13.14 -19.26 1.35
N LYS A 89 -12.33 -19.82 2.26
CA LYS A 89 -12.57 -21.15 2.83
C LYS A 89 -13.83 -21.13 3.70
N ASP A 90 -13.97 -20.10 4.51
CA ASP A 90 -15.07 -19.99 5.48
C ASP A 90 -16.42 -19.80 4.78
N ILE A 91 -16.52 -18.88 3.81
CA ILE A 91 -17.78 -18.64 3.08
C ILE A 91 -18.22 -19.83 2.22
N LYS A 92 -17.27 -20.68 1.80
CA LYS A 92 -17.61 -21.92 1.07
C LYS A 92 -18.37 -22.90 1.96
N LYS A 93 -18.06 -22.95 3.25
CA LYS A 93 -18.71 -23.84 4.23
C LYS A 93 -19.89 -23.17 4.94
N TYR A 94 -19.79 -21.86 5.16
CA TYR A 94 -20.75 -21.04 5.90
C TYR A 94 -21.06 -19.78 5.07
N PRO A 95 -22.04 -19.83 4.15
CA PRO A 95 -22.32 -18.72 3.23
C PRO A 95 -22.61 -17.38 3.91
N ASP A 96 -23.08 -17.40 5.16
CA ASP A 96 -23.40 -16.23 5.97
C ASP A 96 -22.25 -15.78 6.89
N ALA A 97 -21.05 -16.33 6.70
CA ALA A 97 -19.90 -15.96 7.50
C ALA A 97 -19.39 -14.55 7.18
N CYS A 98 -18.84 -13.88 8.19
CA CYS A 98 -17.95 -12.73 8.01
C CYS A 98 -16.60 -13.03 8.67
N TYR A 99 -15.56 -12.37 8.16
CA TYR A 99 -14.23 -12.36 8.77
C TYR A 99 -13.96 -10.99 9.38
N VAL A 100 -13.38 -10.94 10.56
CA VAL A 100 -13.08 -9.71 11.30
C VAL A 100 -11.59 -9.71 11.64
N LYS A 101 -10.87 -8.70 11.17
CA LYS A 101 -9.47 -8.46 11.52
C LYS A 101 -9.42 -7.39 12.59
N VAL A 102 -8.69 -7.67 13.67
CA VAL A 102 -8.54 -6.77 14.82
C VAL A 102 -7.07 -6.43 14.97
N GLU A 103 -6.76 -5.14 14.91
CA GLU A 103 -5.44 -4.60 15.26
C GLU A 103 -5.46 -4.25 16.76
N ASP A 104 -4.51 -4.81 17.50
CA ASP A 104 -4.36 -4.68 18.96
C ASP A 104 -3.03 -3.94 19.24
N LYS A 105 -3.06 -2.98 20.17
CA LYS A 105 -1.87 -2.20 20.56
C LYS A 105 -0.74 -3.02 21.15
N SER A 106 -1.03 -4.21 21.63
CA SER A 106 -0.11 -5.00 22.46
C SER A 106 0.23 -6.36 21.86
N SER A 107 -0.42 -6.74 20.76
CA SER A 107 -0.22 -8.05 20.15
C SER A 107 -0.38 -8.00 18.62
N LEU A 108 0.09 -9.05 17.96
CA LEU A 108 -0.07 -9.19 16.51
C LEU A 108 -1.56 -9.17 16.12
N PRO A 109 -1.90 -8.64 14.93
CA PRO A 109 -3.28 -8.59 14.47
C PRO A 109 -3.96 -9.96 14.48
N LYS A 110 -5.20 -10.02 14.96
CA LYS A 110 -5.98 -11.26 15.12
C LYS A 110 -7.14 -11.34 14.15
N GLY A 111 -7.35 -12.52 13.58
CA GLY A 111 -8.46 -12.84 12.68
C GLY A 111 -9.55 -13.65 13.36
N TYR A 112 -10.81 -13.25 13.16
CA TYR A 112 -11.99 -13.88 13.75
C TYR A 112 -13.03 -14.20 12.69
N THR A 113 -13.50 -15.44 12.64
CA THR A 113 -14.59 -15.84 11.76
C THR A 113 -15.90 -15.96 12.53
N PHE A 114 -16.92 -15.20 12.12
CA PHE A 114 -18.27 -15.31 12.65
C PHE A 114 -19.15 -16.00 11.61
N PHE A 115 -19.57 -17.25 11.87
CA PHE A 115 -20.25 -18.09 10.87
C PHE A 115 -21.63 -17.59 10.40
N GLN A 116 -22.27 -16.70 11.16
CA GLN A 116 -23.51 -16.00 10.79
C GLN A 116 -23.32 -14.47 10.76
N GLY A 117 -22.06 -14.05 10.65
CA GLY A 117 -21.61 -12.67 10.74
C GLY A 117 -22.32 -11.68 9.82
N LYS A 118 -22.76 -12.10 8.63
CA LYS A 118 -23.46 -11.23 7.68
C LYS A 118 -24.79 -10.70 8.20
N ASN A 119 -25.44 -11.42 9.12
CA ASN A 119 -26.73 -11.05 9.68
C ASN A 119 -26.59 -10.09 10.88
N TYR A 120 -25.38 -9.82 11.35
CA TYR A 120 -25.10 -8.97 12.50
C TYR A 120 -24.63 -7.57 12.07
N SER A 121 -25.07 -6.57 12.84
CA SER A 121 -24.56 -5.20 12.69
C SER A 121 -23.09 -5.11 13.11
N ASP A 122 -22.40 -4.06 12.66
CA ASP A 122 -21.02 -3.78 13.06
C ASP A 122 -20.88 -3.69 14.58
N GLU A 123 -21.84 -3.06 15.27
CA GLU A 123 -21.83 -2.90 16.73
C GLU A 123 -21.96 -4.24 17.44
N ALA A 124 -22.77 -5.17 16.91
CA ALA A 124 -22.93 -6.49 17.48
C ALA A 124 -21.62 -7.29 17.35
N LEU A 125 -20.99 -7.29 16.18
CA LEU A 125 -19.70 -7.95 15.96
C LEU A 125 -18.60 -7.35 16.84
N LYS A 126 -18.51 -6.01 16.92
CA LYS A 126 -17.54 -5.32 17.78
C LYS A 126 -17.74 -5.67 19.26
N LYS A 127 -19.00 -5.76 19.73
CA LYS A 127 -19.30 -6.19 21.10
C LYS A 127 -18.80 -7.59 21.39
N GLU A 128 -18.90 -8.52 20.45
CA GLU A 128 -18.35 -9.87 20.62
C GLU A 128 -16.82 -9.83 20.72
N ILE A 129 -16.13 -9.05 19.88
CA ILE A 129 -14.68 -8.84 19.99
C ILE A 129 -14.30 -8.27 21.36
N TYR A 130 -15.05 -7.29 21.86
CA TYR A 130 -14.75 -6.66 23.14
C TYR A 130 -14.93 -7.56 24.37
N LYS A 131 -15.56 -8.73 24.23
CA LYS A 131 -15.58 -9.75 25.29
C LYS A 131 -14.23 -10.43 25.47
N GLU A 132 -13.43 -10.49 24.41
CA GLU A 132 -12.10 -11.12 24.42
C GLU A 132 -10.98 -10.10 24.57
N ILE A 133 -11.09 -8.94 23.91
CA ILE A 133 -10.07 -7.90 23.91
C ILE A 133 -10.67 -6.61 24.48
N PRO A 134 -10.13 -6.06 25.58
CA PRO A 134 -10.59 -4.78 26.12
C PRO A 134 -10.63 -3.69 25.04
N LYS A 135 -11.72 -2.93 24.99
CA LYS A 135 -11.93 -1.90 23.95
C LYS A 135 -10.79 -0.89 23.88
N GLU A 136 -10.15 -0.61 25.00
CA GLU A 136 -9.04 0.33 25.12
C GLU A 136 -7.74 -0.17 24.45
N GLN A 137 -7.62 -1.49 24.28
CA GLN A 137 -6.48 -2.16 23.62
C GLN A 137 -6.68 -2.32 22.11
N VAL A 138 -7.94 -2.30 21.64
CA VAL A 138 -8.25 -2.35 20.22
C VAL A 138 -7.90 -1.03 19.55
N GLU A 139 -7.07 -1.09 18.51
CA GLU A 139 -6.69 0.04 17.68
C GLU A 139 -7.64 0.20 16.50
N SER A 140 -7.88 -0.88 15.76
CA SER A 140 -8.81 -0.88 14.64
C SER A 140 -9.51 -2.22 14.46
N ILE A 141 -10.70 -2.20 13.86
CA ILE A 141 -11.47 -3.38 13.50
C ILE A 141 -11.90 -3.24 12.04
N ARG A 142 -11.50 -4.19 11.20
CA ARG A 142 -11.94 -4.32 9.81
C ARG A 142 -12.85 -5.53 9.66
N ILE A 143 -14.00 -5.35 9.02
CA ILE A 143 -15.01 -6.40 8.87
C ILE A 143 -15.19 -6.70 7.38
N TYR A 144 -15.03 -7.97 7.02
CA TYR A 144 -15.16 -8.49 5.66
C TYR A 144 -16.36 -9.42 5.57
N ARG A 145 -17.38 -9.00 4.83
CA ARG A 145 -18.64 -9.70 4.55
C ARG A 145 -18.69 -10.22 3.12
N THR A 146 -17.96 -9.60 2.20
CA THR A 146 -17.90 -10.01 0.80
C THR A 146 -16.47 -9.99 0.28
N LEU A 147 -16.25 -10.65 -0.88
CA LEU A 147 -14.95 -10.59 -1.55
C LEU A 147 -14.59 -9.17 -2.05
N ASN A 148 -15.59 -8.30 -2.21
CA ASN A 148 -15.36 -6.91 -2.60
C ASN A 148 -14.77 -6.07 -1.46
N ASP A 149 -14.96 -6.51 -0.21
CA ASP A 149 -14.41 -5.86 0.97
C ASP A 149 -12.88 -6.05 1.06
N PHE A 150 -12.33 -7.01 0.30
CA PHE A 150 -10.89 -7.20 0.12
C PHE A 150 -10.31 -6.26 -0.93
N LYS A 151 -10.62 -4.97 -0.78
CA LYS A 151 -10.08 -3.87 -1.58
C LYS A 151 -9.61 -2.76 -0.64
N ILE A 152 -8.34 -2.36 -0.77
CA ILE A 152 -7.78 -1.24 -0.03
C ILE A 152 -7.34 -0.17 -1.03
N GLU A 153 -7.90 1.03 -0.85
CA GLU A 153 -7.44 2.26 -1.49
C GLU A 153 -6.87 3.15 -0.40
N TYR A 154 -5.65 3.60 -0.58
CA TYR A 154 -4.98 4.48 0.37
C TYR A 154 -5.25 5.95 0.05
N PRO A 155 -4.97 6.86 1.01
CA PRO A 155 -5.48 8.23 1.03
C PRO A 155 -5.00 9.13 -0.11
N ASP A 156 -5.80 10.17 -0.39
CA ASP A 156 -5.38 11.31 -1.19
C ASP A 156 -4.45 12.28 -0.40
N PHE A 157 -4.01 13.34 -1.07
CA PHE A 157 -3.08 14.33 -0.52
C PHE A 157 -3.57 14.99 0.78
N VAL A 158 -4.86 15.34 0.85
CA VAL A 158 -5.41 16.12 1.95
C VAL A 158 -5.35 15.29 3.23
N MET A 159 -5.78 14.03 3.13
CA MET A 159 -5.76 13.12 4.26
C MET A 159 -4.35 12.66 4.66
N LEU A 160 -3.41 12.59 3.70
CA LEU A 160 -1.98 12.45 4.04
C LEU A 160 -1.49 13.66 4.83
N SER A 161 -1.73 14.87 4.32
CA SER A 161 -1.26 16.11 4.95
C SER A 161 -1.76 16.20 6.40
N GLU A 162 -3.04 15.93 6.64
CA GLU A 162 -3.62 15.96 8.00
C GLU A 162 -2.94 14.97 8.95
N ARG A 163 -2.67 13.74 8.52
CA ARG A 163 -2.05 12.72 9.37
C ARG A 163 -0.61 13.05 9.72
N VAL A 164 0.12 13.61 8.79
CA VAL A 164 1.52 14.00 8.98
C VAL A 164 1.62 15.19 9.93
N THR A 165 0.76 16.21 9.73
CA THR A 165 0.64 17.34 10.65
C THR A 165 0.33 16.86 12.06
N LYS A 166 -0.64 15.94 12.20
CA LYS A 166 -1.02 15.39 13.50
C LYS A 166 0.13 14.61 14.17
N PHE A 167 0.84 13.77 13.42
CA PHE A 167 2.02 13.07 13.95
C PHE A 167 3.08 14.05 14.45
N TYR A 168 3.33 15.12 13.70
CA TYR A 168 4.27 16.19 14.08
C TYR A 168 3.83 16.94 15.35
N GLU A 169 2.55 17.30 15.47
CA GLU A 169 2.00 17.97 16.66
C GLU A 169 2.07 17.07 17.91
N ASP A 170 1.68 15.80 17.77
CA ASP A 170 1.75 14.83 18.85
C ASP A 170 3.20 14.67 19.33
N CYS A 171 4.14 14.61 18.39
CA CYS A 171 5.57 14.56 18.64
C CYS A 171 6.12 15.81 19.37
N LEU A 172 5.63 17.01 19.04
CA LEU A 172 6.00 18.26 19.74
C LEU A 172 5.51 18.28 21.20
N SER A 173 4.43 17.57 21.50
CA SER A 173 3.91 17.47 22.87
C SER A 173 4.75 16.55 23.77
N GLU A 174 5.63 15.73 23.20
CA GLU A 174 6.50 14.82 23.93
C GLU A 174 7.83 15.47 24.33
N ALA A 175 8.02 15.69 25.64
CA ALA A 175 9.15 16.46 26.19
C ALA A 175 10.55 15.93 25.78
N GLY A 176 10.69 14.61 25.55
CA GLY A 176 11.95 13.99 25.12
C GLY A 176 12.25 14.11 23.62
N ILE A 177 11.29 14.57 22.83
CA ILE A 177 11.31 14.50 21.35
C ILE A 177 11.11 15.89 20.74
N ALA A 178 10.36 16.76 21.42
CA ALA A 178 10.09 18.13 21.01
C ALA A 178 11.35 18.93 20.63
N ASN A 179 12.47 18.72 21.32
CA ASN A 179 13.73 19.42 21.02
C ASN A 179 14.42 18.93 19.74
N CYS A 180 14.17 17.68 19.33
CA CYS A 180 14.67 17.13 18.06
C CYS A 180 13.82 17.61 16.88
N ILE A 181 12.50 17.73 17.10
CA ILE A 181 11.51 17.99 16.05
C ILE A 181 11.36 19.47 15.70
N LYS A 182 11.69 20.38 16.62
CA LYS A 182 11.79 21.83 16.36
C LYS A 182 12.74 22.24 15.23
N LYS A 183 13.54 21.30 14.69
CA LYS A 183 14.42 21.55 13.54
C LYS A 183 13.69 21.50 12.18
N VAL A 184 12.47 20.99 12.14
CA VAL A 184 11.65 20.88 10.92
C VAL A 184 10.42 21.74 11.10
N GLU A 185 10.30 22.86 10.39
CA GLU A 185 9.11 23.70 10.48
C GLU A 185 7.91 23.00 9.84
N LEU A 186 6.70 23.21 10.39
CA LEU A 186 5.46 22.63 9.82
C LEU A 186 5.22 23.10 8.37
N SER A 187 5.62 24.33 8.05
CA SER A 187 5.66 24.86 6.68
C SER A 187 6.52 23.98 5.75
N ALA A 188 7.72 23.59 6.18
CA ALA A 188 8.60 22.70 5.43
C ALA A 188 8.01 21.29 5.27
N ILE A 189 7.14 20.84 6.17
CA ILE A 189 6.40 19.57 6.04
C ILE A 189 5.36 19.66 4.91
N HIS A 190 4.61 20.75 4.83
CA HIS A 190 3.62 20.94 3.76
C HIS A 190 4.25 21.24 2.40
N GLU A 191 5.37 21.97 2.38
CA GLU A 191 6.15 22.19 1.16
C GLU A 191 6.81 20.91 0.68
N SER A 192 7.42 20.14 1.59
CA SER A 192 8.01 18.86 1.22
C SER A 192 6.99 17.92 0.65
N LEU A 193 5.81 17.79 1.24
CA LEU A 193 4.69 17.03 0.68
C LEU A 193 4.45 17.27 -0.82
N LEU A 194 4.68 18.48 -1.33
CA LEU A 194 4.52 18.83 -2.75
C LEU A 194 5.83 18.70 -3.57
N ASP A 195 7.00 18.88 -2.96
CA ASP A 195 8.31 18.86 -3.60
C ASP A 195 9.06 17.52 -3.41
N PRO A 196 9.31 16.74 -4.48
CA PRO A 196 10.01 15.44 -4.43
C PRO A 196 11.34 15.44 -3.66
N GLU A 197 12.16 16.48 -3.82
CA GLU A 197 13.50 16.53 -3.20
C GLU A 197 13.40 16.70 -1.69
N LEU A 198 12.38 17.45 -1.25
CA LEU A 198 12.14 17.72 0.16
C LEU A 198 11.37 16.59 0.85
N ARG A 199 10.58 15.78 0.12
CA ARG A 199 9.86 14.62 0.68
C ARG A 199 10.79 13.56 1.25
N LYS A 200 11.91 13.29 0.58
CA LYS A 200 12.92 12.33 1.07
C LYS A 200 13.42 12.75 2.46
N GLY A 201 13.72 14.04 2.62
CA GLY A 201 14.11 14.60 3.92
C GLY A 201 13.01 14.46 4.96
N LEU A 202 11.74 14.64 4.58
CA LEU A 202 10.62 14.42 5.50
C LEU A 202 10.46 12.95 5.92
N LEU A 203 10.62 12.02 4.99
CA LEU A 203 10.57 10.59 5.27
C LEU A 203 11.68 10.15 6.25
N GLU A 204 12.90 10.64 6.03
CA GLU A 204 14.04 10.41 6.92
C GLU A 204 13.76 10.99 8.32
N ASN A 205 13.23 12.21 8.41
CA ASN A 205 12.85 12.83 9.68
C ASN A 205 11.78 12.02 10.43
N ILE A 206 10.73 11.53 9.76
CA ILE A 206 9.70 10.72 10.41
C ILE A 206 10.32 9.41 10.94
N ARG A 207 11.22 8.77 10.17
CA ARG A 207 11.93 7.55 10.60
C ARG A 207 12.81 7.79 11.83
N GLU A 208 13.58 8.88 11.85
CA GLU A 208 14.39 9.25 13.02
C GLU A 208 13.51 9.45 14.26
N ASN A 209 12.34 10.08 14.09
CA ASN A 209 11.39 10.28 15.18
C ASN A 209 10.82 8.96 15.70
N ILE A 210 10.48 8.02 14.82
CA ILE A 210 10.06 6.66 15.20
C ILE A 210 11.15 5.96 16.00
N GLU A 211 12.41 6.05 15.57
CA GLU A 211 13.54 5.45 16.27
C GLU A 211 13.72 6.06 17.68
N LEU A 212 13.60 7.38 17.81
CA LEU A 212 13.67 8.05 19.09
C LEU A 212 12.48 7.69 20.00
N LEU A 213 11.27 7.62 19.45
CA LEU A 213 10.05 7.18 20.15
C LEU A 213 10.18 5.75 20.69
N SER A 214 10.81 4.86 19.93
CA SER A 214 11.08 3.49 20.38
C SER A 214 11.92 3.44 21.65
N LYS A 215 12.81 4.42 21.84
CA LYS A 215 13.66 4.55 23.04
C LYS A 215 12.92 5.15 24.23
N THR A 216 11.91 6.00 24.01
CA THR A 216 11.10 6.63 25.06
C THR A 216 9.87 5.80 25.48
N LYS A 217 9.53 4.74 24.74
CA LYS A 217 8.42 3.80 24.97
C LYS A 217 7.00 4.36 24.73
N ASN A 218 6.82 5.39 23.90
CA ASN A 218 5.47 5.85 23.51
C ASN A 218 4.95 5.10 22.26
N PHE A 219 4.41 3.90 22.49
CA PHE A 219 3.96 2.98 21.42
C PHE A 219 2.92 3.58 20.45
N ARG A 220 1.99 4.39 20.95
CA ARG A 220 0.92 4.97 20.11
C ARG A 220 1.48 5.89 19.03
N LEU A 221 2.50 6.67 19.37
CA LEU A 221 3.13 7.59 18.43
C LEU A 221 4.04 6.85 17.44
N ILE A 222 4.63 5.73 17.84
CA ILE A 222 5.38 4.83 16.93
C ILE A 222 4.45 4.34 15.82
N MET A 223 3.28 3.80 16.18
CA MET A 223 2.29 3.31 15.22
C MET A 223 1.81 4.43 14.28
N ASN A 224 1.48 5.61 14.81
CA ASN A 224 1.10 6.77 13.99
C ASN A 224 2.23 7.19 13.03
N GLY A 225 3.48 7.12 13.47
CA GLY A 225 4.66 7.42 12.66
C GLY A 225 4.84 6.41 11.53
N GLU A 226 4.76 5.12 11.82
CA GLU A 226 4.83 4.05 10.82
C GLU A 226 3.72 4.19 9.78
N GLU A 227 2.51 4.55 10.21
CA GLU A 227 1.39 4.85 9.33
C GLU A 227 1.72 6.08 8.44
N ALA A 228 2.23 7.17 9.01
CA ALA A 228 2.63 8.35 8.24
C ALA A 228 3.73 8.04 7.20
N VAL A 229 4.74 7.24 7.56
CA VAL A 229 5.78 6.74 6.62
C VAL A 229 5.14 6.00 5.46
N ARG A 230 4.24 5.05 5.75
CA ARG A 230 3.55 4.25 4.71
C ARG A 230 2.75 5.14 3.77
N LEU A 231 2.04 6.13 4.31
CA LEU A 231 1.23 7.06 3.53
C LEU A 231 2.07 8.00 2.66
N PHE A 232 3.19 8.50 3.18
CA PHE A 232 4.12 9.33 2.43
C PHE A 232 4.66 8.62 1.21
N VAL A 233 5.25 7.46 1.50
CA VAL A 233 5.84 6.57 0.53
C VAL A 233 4.81 6.24 -0.55
N GLN A 234 3.54 6.08 -0.17
CA GLN A 234 2.45 5.84 -1.10
C GLN A 234 2.01 7.06 -1.94
N TYR A 235 1.92 8.24 -1.33
CA TYR A 235 1.55 9.45 -2.04
C TYR A 235 2.59 9.89 -3.06
N GLU A 236 3.89 9.76 -2.73
CA GLU A 236 5.00 9.94 -3.67
C GLU A 236 4.78 9.11 -4.94
N ARG A 237 4.46 7.83 -4.75
CA ARG A 237 4.24 6.87 -5.83
C ARG A 237 2.99 7.21 -6.67
N ASN A 238 1.94 7.79 -6.06
CA ASN A 238 0.76 8.25 -6.79
C ASN A 238 1.04 9.51 -7.62
N LEU A 239 1.80 10.48 -7.09
CA LEU A 239 2.22 11.66 -7.85
C LEU A 239 3.08 11.27 -9.06
N GLU A 240 4.10 10.44 -8.86
CA GLU A 240 4.94 9.95 -9.97
C GLU A 240 4.12 9.27 -11.06
N ARG A 241 3.09 8.50 -10.69
CA ARG A 241 2.15 7.88 -11.65
C ARG A 241 1.36 8.92 -12.45
N VAL A 242 0.87 9.98 -11.80
CA VAL A 242 0.15 11.07 -12.47
C VAL A 242 1.07 11.82 -13.44
N PHE A 243 2.29 12.14 -13.03
CA PHE A 243 3.27 12.81 -13.90
C PHE A 243 3.63 11.96 -15.14
N ARG A 244 3.86 10.66 -14.97
CA ARG A 244 4.12 9.75 -16.11
C ARG A 244 2.89 9.52 -17.00
N GLN A 245 1.67 9.56 -16.46
CA GLN A 245 0.44 9.56 -17.26
C GLN A 245 0.28 10.85 -18.07
N HIS A 246 0.68 12.00 -17.53
CA HIS A 246 0.73 13.25 -18.28
C HIS A 246 1.77 13.20 -19.41
N GLU A 247 2.99 12.73 -19.16
CA GLU A 247 4.02 12.58 -20.20
C GLU A 247 3.61 11.61 -21.32
N SER A 248 2.98 10.49 -20.98
CA SER A 248 2.48 9.53 -21.98
C SER A 248 1.27 10.06 -22.75
N ASN A 249 0.39 10.86 -22.15
CA ASN A 249 -0.69 11.53 -22.86
C ASN A 249 -0.20 12.68 -23.76
N GLU A 250 0.84 13.40 -23.36
CA GLU A 250 1.50 14.41 -24.21
C GLU A 250 2.21 13.75 -25.41
N GLN A 251 2.88 12.60 -25.22
CA GLN A 251 3.44 11.82 -26.33
C GLN A 251 2.39 11.24 -27.28
N VAL A 252 1.17 10.96 -26.80
CA VAL A 252 0.05 10.52 -27.65
C VAL A 252 -0.58 11.69 -28.42
N GLN A 253 -0.51 12.93 -27.90
CA GLN A 253 -0.98 14.11 -28.62
C GLN A 253 -0.03 14.57 -29.74
N ASP A 254 1.28 14.36 -29.61
CA ASP A 254 2.25 14.64 -30.68
C ASP A 254 2.29 13.58 -31.81
N GLY A 255 1.58 12.46 -31.63
CA GLY A 255 1.57 11.34 -32.59
C GLY A 255 0.42 11.31 -33.60
N LEU A 256 -0.49 12.30 -33.60
CA LEU A 256 -1.72 12.30 -34.41
C LEU A 256 -1.77 13.47 -35.41
N ALA A 257 -0.84 13.47 -36.37
CA ALA A 257 -1.02 14.25 -37.61
C ALA A 257 -0.18 13.73 -38.78
N VAL A 258 -0.44 12.52 -39.31
CA VAL A 258 -0.39 12.28 -40.78
C VAL A 258 -1.27 11.06 -41.13
N GLN A 259 -2.55 11.30 -41.38
CA GLN A 259 -3.27 10.61 -42.46
C GLN A 259 -4.14 11.68 -43.13
N LEU A 260 -3.71 12.14 -44.29
CA LEU A 260 -4.59 12.81 -45.25
C LEU A 260 -4.45 12.05 -46.56
N ASP A 261 -5.61 11.63 -47.02
CA ASP A 261 -5.87 10.68 -48.07
C ASP A 261 -5.33 11.15 -49.43
N GLU A 262 -4.95 10.17 -50.26
CA GLU A 262 -4.92 10.36 -51.71
C GLU A 262 -6.32 10.74 -52.22
N PRO A 263 -6.44 11.74 -53.11
CA PRO A 263 -7.53 11.77 -54.05
C PRO A 263 -7.01 11.36 -55.43
N SER A 264 -7.53 10.22 -55.89
CA SER A 264 -7.65 9.91 -57.31
C SER A 264 -8.43 11.00 -58.03
N GLN A 265 -7.87 11.63 -59.06
CA GLN A 265 -8.64 12.05 -60.24
C GLN A 265 -7.76 11.93 -61.48
N ALA A 266 -8.25 11.10 -62.42
CA ALA A 266 -7.78 11.07 -63.78
C ALA A 266 -8.49 12.14 -64.61
N ASN A 267 -7.75 12.64 -65.59
CA ASN A 267 -8.14 13.11 -66.92
C ASN A 267 -8.50 14.58 -67.19
N ASP A 268 -7.66 15.11 -68.09
CA ASP A 268 -7.96 15.82 -69.33
C ASP A 268 -7.73 17.35 -69.42
N GLU A 269 -6.79 17.66 -70.34
CA GLU A 269 -6.74 18.82 -71.26
C GLU A 269 -6.45 20.22 -70.63
N LYS A 270 -5.54 21.07 -71.13
CA LYS A 270 -5.17 21.40 -72.52
C LYS A 270 -3.91 22.30 -72.56
N GLU A 271 -3.13 22.17 -73.65
CA GLU A 271 -2.38 23.19 -74.43
C GLU A 271 -1.53 24.25 -73.67
N LEU A 272 -0.21 24.35 -73.85
CA LEU A 272 0.56 24.66 -75.06
C LEU A 272 2.04 24.27 -74.88
#